data_AF-A0A3A4VVC0-F1
#
_entry.id   AF-A0A3A4VVC0-F1
#
_cell.length_a   1.000
_cell.length_b   1.000
_cell.length_c   1.000
_cell.angle_alpha   90.00
_cell.angle_beta   90.00
_cell.angle_gamma   90.00
#
_symmetry.space_group_name_H-M   'P 1'
#
loop_
_entity.id
_entity.type
_entity.pdbx_description
1 polymer ?
#
loop_
_entity_poly.entity_id
_entity_poly.type
_entity_poly.pdbx_seq_one_letter_code
_entity_poly.pdbx_strand_id
1 'polypeptide(L)'
;MKLNVGQRAPDFTLSSHLDKDVTLSDLRGKTVVMAFFPRAWTPVCSGQIPSYQVFLPKYTELDVQMLGLSIDHVPCLKAWAESLGGITYPLLSDFWPHGKVAKKYGVLRPEGFTERAIFIIDKEGVIRYIDIHNIDDEPSNDLLISELRKIIPEKFEKAELNKEEDDALPHGGIVMYCTRWCPDCRRARVWLKEKNIPYTEVDITTNLTAARQVRSWGDGYQITPTFDIDGTIILDFDEEALSRILLK
;
A
#
# COMPACT_ATOMS: atom_id res chain seq x y z
N MET A 1 18.28 -18.53 19.62
CA MET A 1 17.98 -17.10 19.47
C MET A 1 18.13 -16.39 20.83
N LYS A 2 18.67 -15.17 20.88
CA LYS A 2 18.88 -14.41 22.14
C LYS A 2 17.79 -13.38 22.47
N LEU A 3 16.99 -13.01 21.49
CA LEU A 3 15.91 -12.03 21.65
C LEU A 3 14.57 -12.73 21.89
N ASN A 4 13.65 -12.05 22.55
CA ASN A 4 12.29 -12.51 22.77
C ASN A 4 11.29 -11.41 22.38
N VAL A 5 10.08 -11.83 21.99
CA VAL A 5 8.93 -10.93 21.85
C VAL A 5 8.71 -10.16 23.16
N GLY A 6 8.41 -8.87 23.06
CA GLY A 6 8.25 -7.94 24.18
C GLY A 6 9.54 -7.20 24.58
N GLN A 7 10.69 -7.56 24.02
CA GLN A 7 11.95 -6.84 24.25
C GLN A 7 12.12 -5.66 23.29
N ARG A 8 12.83 -4.62 23.74
CA ARG A 8 13.25 -3.52 22.86
C ARG A 8 14.24 -4.05 21.81
N ALA A 9 13.96 -3.75 20.54
CA ALA A 9 14.80 -4.16 19.43
C ALA A 9 16.20 -3.51 19.51
N PRO A 10 17.30 -4.27 19.37
CA PRO A 10 18.64 -3.71 19.37
C PRO A 10 18.84 -2.68 18.25
N ASP A 11 19.31 -1.50 18.63
CA ASP A 11 19.49 -0.41 17.66
C ASP A 11 20.68 -0.63 16.72
N PHE A 12 20.59 -0.06 15.53
CA PHE A 12 21.60 -0.08 14.48
C PHE A 12 21.45 1.13 13.55
N THR A 13 22.54 1.44 12.85
CA THR A 13 22.56 2.29 11.65
C THR A 13 23.25 1.51 10.56
N LEU A 14 22.59 1.32 9.41
CA LEU A 14 23.12 0.60 8.25
C LEU A 14 22.88 1.39 6.97
N SER A 15 23.84 1.35 6.05
CA SER A 15 23.69 1.91 4.72
C SER A 15 22.81 1.01 3.86
N SER A 16 21.94 1.65 3.07
CA SER A 16 21.07 0.98 2.12
C SER A 16 21.59 1.10 0.69
N HIS A 17 21.10 0.22 -0.19
CA HIS A 17 21.35 0.32 -1.63
C HIS A 17 20.81 1.60 -2.29
N LEU A 18 19.97 2.36 -1.58
CA LEU A 18 19.40 3.65 -2.01
C LEU A 18 20.30 4.83 -1.64
N ASP A 19 21.58 4.57 -1.31
CA ASP A 19 22.57 5.58 -0.90
C ASP A 19 22.12 6.41 0.32
N LYS A 20 21.35 5.79 1.22
CA LYS A 20 20.88 6.38 2.49
C LYS A 20 21.17 5.47 3.66
N ASP A 21 21.58 6.05 4.77
CA ASP A 21 21.67 5.36 6.06
C ASP A 21 20.29 5.27 6.72
N VAL A 22 20.02 4.13 7.34
CA VAL A 22 18.80 3.88 8.11
C VAL A 22 19.19 3.53 9.53
N THR A 23 18.73 4.35 10.48
CA THR A 23 18.83 4.06 11.92
C THR A 23 17.48 3.56 12.42
N LEU A 24 17.45 2.43 13.13
CA LEU A 24 16.19 1.84 13.61
C LEU A 24 15.45 2.75 14.60
N SER A 25 16.17 3.46 15.47
CA SER A 25 15.57 4.42 16.39
C SER A 25 14.97 5.67 15.72
N ASP A 26 15.41 6.03 14.52
CA ASP A 26 14.81 7.13 13.74
C ASP A 26 13.44 6.74 13.16
N LEU A 27 13.12 5.44 13.11
CA LEU A 27 11.84 4.90 12.61
C LEU A 27 10.76 4.80 13.69
N ARG A 28 11.01 5.30 14.91
CA ARG A 28 9.98 5.36 15.96
C ARG A 28 8.76 6.16 15.49
N GLY A 29 7.59 5.74 15.94
CA GLY A 29 6.31 6.23 15.42
C GLY A 29 5.74 5.38 14.28
N LYS A 30 6.55 4.50 13.66
CA LYS A 30 6.11 3.55 12.64
C LYS A 30 6.34 2.11 13.07
N THR A 31 5.48 1.20 12.62
CA THR A 31 5.76 -0.23 12.69
C THR A 31 6.82 -0.59 11.64
N VAL A 32 7.80 -1.41 12.00
CA VAL A 32 8.89 -1.81 11.11
C VAL A 32 8.85 -3.32 10.91
N VAL A 33 8.85 -3.76 9.66
CA VAL A 33 9.12 -5.16 9.30
C VAL A 33 10.58 -5.25 8.84
N MET A 34 11.36 -6.05 9.54
CA MET A 34 12.75 -6.36 9.18
C MET A 34 12.83 -7.81 8.69
N ALA A 35 13.11 -7.98 7.40
CA ALA A 35 13.32 -9.28 6.78
C ALA A 35 14.83 -9.50 6.53
N PHE A 36 15.46 -10.32 7.36
CA PHE A 36 16.78 -10.87 7.08
C PHE A 36 16.66 -11.93 5.98
N PHE A 37 17.43 -11.77 4.92
CA PHE A 37 17.55 -12.75 3.84
C PHE A 37 18.99 -13.27 3.75
N PRO A 38 19.20 -14.57 3.50
CA PRO A 38 20.53 -15.18 3.53
C PRO A 38 21.56 -14.47 2.66
N ARG A 39 21.31 -14.37 1.35
CA ARG A 39 22.27 -13.82 0.37
C ARG A 39 21.56 -13.30 -0.88
N ALA A 40 22.03 -12.17 -1.39
CA ALA A 40 21.71 -11.70 -2.73
C ALA A 40 22.08 -12.77 -3.79
N TRP A 41 21.44 -12.72 -4.97
CA TRP A 41 21.70 -13.62 -6.10
C TRP A 41 21.42 -15.11 -5.85
N THR A 42 20.59 -15.45 -4.87
CA THR A 42 20.15 -16.83 -4.62
C THR A 42 18.67 -17.03 -4.97
N PRO A 43 18.24 -18.23 -5.44
CA PRO A 43 16.90 -18.42 -6.01
C PRO A 43 15.75 -18.00 -5.09
N VAL A 44 15.76 -18.44 -3.83
CA VAL A 44 14.68 -18.14 -2.87
C VAL A 44 14.65 -16.65 -2.53
N CYS A 45 15.80 -16.01 -2.39
CA CYS A 45 15.86 -14.56 -2.11
C CYS A 45 15.40 -13.73 -3.32
N SER A 46 15.64 -14.21 -4.55
CA SER A 46 15.15 -13.58 -5.78
C SER A 46 13.64 -13.73 -5.99
N GLY A 47 12.97 -14.64 -5.28
CA GLY A 47 11.50 -14.66 -5.17
C GLY A 47 11.00 -13.73 -4.07
N GLN A 48 11.59 -13.85 -2.88
CA GLN A 48 11.16 -13.15 -1.67
C GLN A 48 11.27 -11.61 -1.77
N ILE A 49 12.40 -11.07 -2.23
CA ILE A 49 12.64 -9.63 -2.20
C ILE A 49 11.69 -8.85 -3.13
N PRO A 50 11.46 -9.28 -4.39
CA PRO A 50 10.42 -8.69 -5.23
C PRO A 50 9.00 -8.90 -4.69
N SER A 51 8.73 -10.00 -3.97
CA SER A 51 7.38 -10.22 -3.43
C SER A 51 7.00 -9.16 -2.38
N TYR A 52 7.95 -8.70 -1.55
CA TYR A 52 7.72 -7.54 -0.68
C TYR A 52 7.51 -6.23 -1.45
N GLN A 53 8.16 -6.05 -2.60
CA GLN A 53 7.95 -4.89 -3.47
C GLN A 53 6.50 -4.84 -3.98
N VAL A 54 5.91 -5.99 -4.34
CA VAL A 54 4.50 -6.09 -4.76
C VAL A 54 3.55 -5.68 -3.63
N PHE A 55 3.86 -6.03 -2.39
CA PHE A 55 3.07 -5.68 -1.21
C PHE A 55 3.38 -4.28 -0.63
N LEU A 56 4.37 -3.57 -1.18
CA LEU A 56 4.79 -2.25 -0.70
C LEU A 56 3.66 -1.21 -0.61
N PRO A 57 2.69 -1.15 -1.55
CA PRO A 57 1.52 -0.27 -1.39
C PRO A 57 0.72 -0.58 -0.12
N LYS A 58 0.56 -1.86 0.23
CA LYS A 58 -0.15 -2.28 1.44
C LYS A 58 0.60 -1.88 2.71
N TYR A 59 1.93 -2.09 2.73
CA TYR A 59 2.76 -1.61 3.85
C TYR A 59 2.69 -0.09 3.99
N THR A 60 2.67 0.64 2.87
CA THR A 60 2.58 2.11 2.87
C THR A 60 1.24 2.60 3.42
N GLU A 61 0.12 2.01 2.99
CA GLU A 61 -1.22 2.31 3.51
C GLU A 61 -1.31 2.10 5.02
N LEU A 62 -0.68 1.03 5.52
CA LEU A 62 -0.66 0.68 6.94
C LEU A 62 0.39 1.45 7.77
N ASP A 63 1.15 2.35 7.14
CA ASP A 63 2.27 3.09 7.75
C ASP A 63 3.35 2.15 8.36
N VAL A 64 3.64 1.08 7.62
CA VAL A 64 4.66 0.07 7.94
C VAL A 64 5.91 0.32 7.10
N GLN A 65 7.07 0.38 7.75
CA GLN A 65 8.37 0.44 7.07
C GLN A 65 8.89 -0.98 6.81
N MET A 66 9.00 -1.35 5.52
CA MET A 66 9.68 -2.58 5.11
C MET A 66 11.20 -2.36 5.00
N LEU A 67 11.99 -3.26 5.58
CA LEU A 67 13.45 -3.29 5.47
C LEU A 67 13.91 -4.71 5.10
N GLY A 68 14.71 -4.83 4.05
CA GLY A 68 15.47 -6.05 3.77
C GLY A 68 16.87 -5.95 4.35
N LEU A 69 17.41 -7.01 4.96
CA LEU A 69 18.75 -7.01 5.54
C LEU A 69 19.54 -8.26 5.13
N SER A 70 20.79 -8.07 4.71
CA SER A 70 21.75 -9.17 4.55
C SER A 70 23.16 -8.70 4.87
N ILE A 71 24.14 -9.60 4.68
CA ILE A 71 25.57 -9.31 4.87
C ILE A 71 26.23 -8.96 3.52
N ASP A 72 25.45 -8.73 2.48
CA ASP A 72 25.96 -8.28 1.19
C ASP A 72 26.37 -6.80 1.24
N HIS A 73 27.44 -6.44 0.55
CA HIS A 73 27.93 -5.05 0.48
C HIS A 73 26.99 -4.15 -0.35
N VAL A 74 26.93 -2.84 -0.05
CA VAL A 74 25.99 -1.88 -0.68
C VAL A 74 25.98 -1.93 -2.23
N PRO A 75 27.12 -1.83 -2.94
CA PRO A 75 27.21 -2.05 -4.38
C PRO A 75 26.58 -3.35 -4.90
N CYS A 76 26.72 -4.46 -4.15
CA CYS A 76 26.10 -5.74 -4.52
C CYS A 76 24.57 -5.64 -4.43
N LEU A 77 24.07 -5.09 -3.31
CA LEU A 77 22.64 -4.87 -3.12
C LEU A 77 22.05 -3.92 -4.16
N LYS A 78 22.79 -2.88 -4.56
CA LYS A 78 22.36 -1.92 -5.60
C LYS A 78 22.22 -2.60 -6.96
N ALA A 79 23.26 -3.30 -7.40
CA ALA A 79 23.23 -4.05 -8.66
C ALA A 79 22.15 -5.15 -8.66
N TRP A 80 21.93 -5.81 -7.52
CA TRP A 80 20.90 -6.84 -7.39
C TRP A 80 19.48 -6.25 -7.36
N ALA A 81 19.25 -5.15 -6.65
CA ALA A 81 17.96 -4.45 -6.64
C ALA A 81 17.56 -4.00 -8.05
N GLU A 82 18.51 -3.51 -8.84
CA GLU A 82 18.30 -3.15 -10.25
C GLU A 82 17.97 -4.38 -11.10
N SER A 83 18.68 -5.50 -10.92
CA SER A 83 18.44 -6.73 -11.69
C SER A 83 17.10 -7.40 -11.39
N LEU A 84 16.52 -7.14 -10.23
CA LEU A 84 15.19 -7.59 -9.81
C LEU A 84 14.03 -6.71 -10.33
N GLY A 85 14.32 -5.73 -11.19
CA GLY A 85 13.31 -4.82 -11.74
C GLY A 85 13.12 -3.52 -10.95
N GLY A 86 14.03 -3.21 -10.03
CA GLY A 86 14.04 -1.98 -9.24
C GLY A 86 13.31 -2.12 -7.91
N ILE A 87 14.03 -2.54 -6.87
CA ILE A 87 13.54 -2.54 -5.50
C ILE A 87 13.58 -1.13 -4.93
N THR A 88 12.48 -0.64 -4.36
CA THR A 88 12.36 0.75 -3.89
C THR A 88 12.31 0.90 -2.37
N TYR A 89 12.13 -0.19 -1.63
CA TYR A 89 12.27 -0.18 -0.17
C TYR A 89 13.72 -0.49 0.25
N PRO A 90 14.22 0.00 1.40
CA PRO A 90 15.62 -0.14 1.76
C PRO A 90 16.07 -1.60 1.93
N LEU A 91 17.02 -2.03 1.10
CA LEU A 91 17.89 -3.18 1.36
C LEU A 91 19.16 -2.70 2.06
N LEU A 92 19.39 -3.15 3.29
CA LEU A 92 20.45 -2.72 4.19
C LEU A 92 21.62 -3.72 4.19
N SER A 93 22.84 -3.18 4.19
CA SER A 93 24.09 -3.93 4.18
C SER A 93 24.71 -4.02 5.57
N ASP A 94 24.63 -5.19 6.22
CA ASP A 94 25.34 -5.52 7.47
C ASP A 94 26.75 -6.12 7.21
N PHE A 95 27.40 -5.68 6.13
CA PHE A 95 28.65 -6.24 5.61
C PHE A 95 29.85 -6.05 6.55
N TRP A 96 30.02 -4.86 7.17
CA TRP A 96 31.18 -4.57 8.02
C TRP A 96 30.87 -3.64 9.21
N PRO A 97 31.30 -3.97 10.45
CA PRO A 97 31.91 -5.23 10.87
C PRO A 97 30.99 -6.43 10.61
N HIS A 98 31.56 -7.53 10.09
CA HIS A 98 30.78 -8.63 9.49
C HIS A 98 29.63 -9.14 10.39
N GLY A 99 28.40 -8.94 9.90
CA GLY A 99 27.18 -9.41 10.51
C GLY A 99 26.94 -8.82 11.90
N LYS A 100 27.38 -7.60 12.19
CA LYS A 100 27.29 -7.01 13.55
C LYS A 100 25.84 -6.92 14.01
N VAL A 101 24.92 -6.53 13.13
CA VAL A 101 23.48 -6.48 13.44
C VAL A 101 22.90 -7.89 13.48
N ALA A 102 23.20 -8.75 12.50
CA ALA A 102 22.76 -10.15 12.50
C ALA A 102 23.19 -10.91 13.78
N LYS A 103 24.40 -10.66 14.29
CA LYS A 103 24.88 -11.19 15.59
C LYS A 103 24.06 -10.67 16.77
N LYS A 104 23.73 -9.37 16.81
CA LYS A 104 22.87 -8.78 17.86
C LYS A 104 21.47 -9.38 17.87
N TYR A 105 20.93 -9.63 16.68
CA TYR A 105 19.60 -10.25 16.50
C TYR A 105 19.63 -11.78 16.64
N GLY A 106 20.82 -12.38 16.71
CA GLY A 106 21.00 -13.82 16.90
C GLY A 106 20.66 -14.65 15.66
N VAL A 107 20.81 -14.06 14.48
CA VAL A 107 20.48 -14.65 13.17
C VAL A 107 21.70 -14.74 12.25
N LEU A 108 22.92 -14.44 12.74
CA LEU A 108 24.13 -14.75 11.98
C LEU A 108 24.44 -16.25 12.06
N ARG A 109 24.64 -16.88 10.92
CA ARG A 109 25.07 -18.27 10.83
C ARG A 109 26.60 -18.41 10.80
N PRO A 110 27.16 -19.55 11.27
CA PRO A 110 28.60 -19.82 11.22
C PRO A 110 29.22 -19.71 9.82
N GLU A 111 28.44 -19.98 8.79
CA GLU A 111 28.84 -19.94 7.38
C GLU A 111 29.01 -18.50 6.83
N GLY A 112 28.70 -17.47 7.62
CA GLY A 112 28.94 -16.07 7.25
C GLY A 112 27.79 -15.38 6.50
N PHE A 113 26.58 -15.95 6.58
CA PHE A 113 25.34 -15.36 6.06
C PHE A 113 24.23 -15.42 7.13
N THR A 114 23.07 -14.81 6.87
CA THR A 114 22.00 -14.75 7.87
C THR A 114 21.06 -15.96 7.79
N GLU A 115 20.40 -16.28 8.90
CA GLU A 115 19.14 -17.01 8.84
C GLU A 115 18.11 -16.20 8.06
N ARG A 116 17.15 -16.91 7.47
CA ARG A 116 15.97 -16.27 6.91
C ARG A 116 15.01 -15.96 8.06
N ALA A 117 15.01 -14.70 8.49
CA ALA A 117 14.29 -14.31 9.69
C ALA A 117 13.48 -13.03 9.50
N ILE A 118 12.30 -12.97 10.09
CA ILE A 118 11.41 -11.81 10.07
C ILE A 118 11.22 -11.31 11.49
N PHE A 119 11.34 -10.01 11.69
CA PHE A 119 10.98 -9.32 12.93
C PHE A 119 9.93 -8.25 12.62
N ILE A 120 8.87 -8.18 13.42
CA ILE A 120 7.95 -7.04 13.44
C ILE A 120 8.23 -6.25 14.71
N ILE A 121 8.51 -4.96 14.55
CA ILE A 121 8.84 -4.04 15.64
C ILE A 121 7.78 -2.96 15.66
N ASP A 122 7.17 -2.69 16.81
CA ASP A 122 6.16 -1.65 16.93
C ASP A 122 6.76 -0.23 16.92
N LYS A 123 5.86 0.77 16.95
CA LYS A 123 6.20 2.19 16.93
C LYS A 123 7.03 2.65 18.13
N GLU A 124 6.99 1.94 19.26
CA GLU A 124 7.81 2.17 20.45
C GLU A 124 9.20 1.50 20.38
N GLY A 125 9.42 0.64 19.39
CA GLY A 125 10.66 -0.09 19.18
C GLY A 125 10.72 -1.43 19.89
N VAL A 126 9.58 -2.03 20.21
CA VAL A 126 9.47 -3.32 20.87
C VAL A 126 9.18 -4.39 19.84
N ILE A 127 9.88 -5.53 19.95
CA ILE A 127 9.68 -6.68 19.07
C ILE A 127 8.34 -7.32 19.40
N ARG A 128 7.45 -7.42 18.41
CA ARG A 128 6.11 -8.02 18.54
C ARG A 128 5.98 -9.38 17.86
N TYR A 129 6.85 -9.67 16.90
CA TYR A 129 6.87 -10.94 16.20
C TYR A 129 8.30 -11.31 15.82
N ILE A 130 8.61 -12.60 15.88
CA ILE A 130 9.86 -13.17 15.42
C ILE A 130 9.56 -14.49 14.72
N ASP A 131 10.05 -14.64 13.51
CA ASP A 131 9.93 -15.85 12.71
C ASP A 131 11.28 -16.20 12.10
N ILE A 132 11.66 -17.47 12.18
CA ILE A 132 12.91 -17.98 11.61
C ILE A 132 12.55 -19.19 10.77
N HIS A 133 12.76 -19.06 9.47
CA HIS A 133 12.46 -20.10 8.49
C HIS A 133 13.70 -20.92 8.16
N ASN A 134 13.47 -22.10 7.57
CA ASN A 134 14.51 -22.73 6.79
C ASN A 134 14.95 -21.76 5.68
N ILE A 135 16.25 -21.72 5.40
CA ILE A 135 16.83 -20.84 4.39
C ILE A 135 16.29 -21.14 2.98
N ASP A 136 15.84 -22.37 2.74
CA ASP A 136 15.29 -22.83 1.46
C ASP A 136 13.78 -22.52 1.29
N ASP A 137 13.10 -22.10 2.36
CA ASP A 137 11.66 -21.82 2.33
C ASP A 137 11.41 -20.31 2.15
N GLU A 138 10.52 -19.94 1.23
CA GLU A 138 10.07 -18.54 1.11
C GLU A 138 8.99 -18.24 2.17
N PRO A 139 9.10 -17.16 2.97
CA PRO A 139 8.09 -16.81 3.95
C PRO A 139 6.81 -16.31 3.28
N SER A 140 5.66 -16.63 3.86
CA SER A 140 4.36 -16.19 3.33
C SER A 140 4.09 -14.72 3.65
N ASN A 141 3.85 -13.93 2.60
CA ASN A 141 3.36 -12.56 2.76
C ASN A 141 1.97 -12.51 3.44
N ASP A 142 1.09 -13.47 3.16
CA ASP A 142 -0.24 -13.51 3.76
C ASP A 142 -0.15 -13.74 5.28
N LEU A 143 0.74 -14.63 5.72
CA LEU A 143 1.02 -14.84 7.13
C LEU A 143 1.54 -13.53 7.77
N LEU A 144 2.52 -12.88 7.14
CA LEU A 144 3.08 -11.63 7.62
C LEU A 144 2.03 -10.52 7.74
N ILE A 145 1.13 -10.38 6.75
CA ILE A 145 0.00 -9.44 6.81
C ILE A 145 -0.97 -9.81 7.92
N SER A 146 -1.23 -11.10 8.16
CA SER A 146 -2.10 -11.56 9.24
C SER A 146 -1.51 -11.23 10.63
N GLU A 147 -0.20 -11.36 10.80
CA GLU A 147 0.49 -10.98 12.04
C GLU A 147 0.48 -9.46 12.23
N LEU A 148 0.69 -8.69 11.17
CA LEU A 148 0.54 -7.24 11.21
C LEU A 148 -0.89 -6.84 11.64
N ARG A 149 -1.93 -7.51 11.14
CA ARG A 149 -3.32 -7.24 11.55
C ARG A 149 -3.54 -7.45 13.05
N LYS A 150 -2.87 -8.44 13.66
CA LYS A 150 -2.94 -8.66 15.11
C LYS A 150 -2.20 -7.57 15.90
N ILE A 151 -1.14 -7.00 15.33
CA ILE A 151 -0.26 -6.03 16.01
C ILE A 151 -0.78 -4.59 15.88
N ILE A 152 -1.33 -4.23 14.72
CA ILE A 152 -1.86 -2.90 14.40
C ILE A 152 -3.30 -2.96 13.85
N PRO A 153 -4.26 -3.59 14.56
CA PRO A 153 -5.63 -3.75 14.06
C PRO A 153 -6.28 -2.41 13.69
N GLU A 154 -5.98 -1.35 14.44
CA GLU A 154 -6.53 -0.01 14.21
C GLU A 154 -6.12 0.59 12.86
N LYS A 155 -4.94 0.22 12.32
CA LYS A 155 -4.47 0.66 11.00
C LYS A 155 -5.23 -0.06 9.89
N PHE A 156 -5.56 -1.34 10.09
CA PHE A 156 -6.37 -2.10 9.14
C PHE A 156 -7.82 -1.62 9.12
N GLU A 157 -8.43 -1.43 10.29
CA GLU A 157 -9.78 -0.87 10.40
C GLU A 157 -9.86 0.50 9.72
N LYS A 158 -8.89 1.39 9.97
CA LYS A 158 -8.83 2.69 9.31
C LYS A 158 -8.68 2.58 7.78
N ALA A 159 -7.82 1.68 7.30
CA ALA A 159 -7.64 1.48 5.87
C ALA A 159 -8.92 0.95 5.20
N GLU A 160 -9.63 0.05 5.87
CA GLU A 160 -10.92 -0.49 5.40
C GLU A 160 -12.00 0.60 5.39
N LEU A 161 -12.09 1.43 6.44
CA LEU A 161 -13.00 2.57 6.49
C LEU A 161 -12.72 3.61 5.41
N ASN A 162 -11.44 3.97 5.19
CA ASN A 162 -11.05 4.91 4.14
C ASN A 162 -11.45 4.36 2.75
N LYS A 163 -11.30 3.05 2.55
CA LYS A 163 -11.69 2.41 1.30
C LYS A 163 -13.21 2.43 1.11
N GLU A 164 -13.99 2.22 2.17
CA GLU A 164 -15.44 2.37 2.13
C GLU A 164 -15.86 3.81 1.83
N GLU A 165 -15.18 4.82 2.38
CA GLU A 165 -15.40 6.24 2.06
C GLU A 165 -15.04 6.57 0.61
N ASP A 166 -13.91 6.07 0.10
CA ASP A 166 -13.49 6.26 -1.30
C ASP A 166 -14.45 5.55 -2.28
N ASP A 167 -15.00 4.41 -1.89
CA ASP A 167 -16.00 3.65 -2.64
C ASP A 167 -17.43 4.21 -2.45
N ALA A 168 -17.67 5.05 -1.44
CA ALA A 168 -18.98 5.64 -1.19
C ALA A 168 -19.29 6.71 -2.24
N LEU A 169 -20.35 6.47 -3.01
CA LEU A 169 -20.83 7.46 -3.96
C LEU A 169 -21.69 8.51 -3.25
N PRO A 170 -21.56 9.79 -3.64
CA PRO A 170 -22.44 10.82 -3.11
C PRO A 170 -23.89 10.46 -3.44
N HIS A 171 -24.76 10.74 -2.48
CA HIS A 171 -26.19 10.48 -2.54
C HIS A 171 -26.92 11.65 -1.88
N GLY A 172 -28.19 11.83 -2.24
CA GLY A 172 -29.00 12.96 -1.79
C GLY A 172 -28.89 14.17 -2.73
N GLY A 173 -30.04 14.71 -3.11
CA GLY A 173 -30.13 15.76 -4.11
C GLY A 173 -29.74 15.25 -5.50
N ILE A 174 -29.02 16.09 -6.25
CA ILE A 174 -28.66 15.80 -7.65
C ILE A 174 -27.16 15.52 -7.73
N VAL A 175 -26.83 14.32 -8.17
CA VAL A 175 -25.45 13.91 -8.42
C VAL A 175 -25.29 13.69 -9.92
N MET A 176 -24.37 14.42 -10.54
CA MET A 176 -24.04 14.28 -11.95
C MET A 176 -22.68 13.58 -12.10
N TYR A 177 -22.71 12.36 -12.62
CA TYR A 177 -21.55 11.57 -12.99
C TYR A 177 -21.11 11.95 -14.41
N CYS A 178 -19.88 12.41 -14.56
CA CYS A 178 -19.40 12.99 -15.81
C CYS A 178 -17.94 12.63 -16.11
N THR A 179 -17.50 12.92 -17.32
CA THR A 179 -16.08 13.04 -17.65
C THR A 179 -15.75 14.50 -17.98
N ARG A 180 -14.46 14.88 -17.87
CA ARG A 180 -14.01 16.25 -18.19
C ARG A 180 -14.21 16.65 -19.65
N TRP A 181 -14.20 15.68 -20.56
CA TRP A 181 -14.18 15.91 -22.00
C TRP A 181 -15.54 15.69 -22.68
N CYS A 182 -16.52 15.10 -22.01
CA CYS A 182 -17.84 14.82 -22.57
C CYS A 182 -18.58 16.12 -22.97
N PRO A 183 -19.01 16.28 -24.24
CA PRO A 183 -19.81 17.42 -24.69
C PRO A 183 -21.13 17.58 -23.95
N ASP A 184 -21.85 16.49 -23.70
CA ASP A 184 -23.16 16.51 -23.05
C ASP A 184 -23.05 16.87 -21.57
N CYS A 185 -21.96 16.46 -20.92
CA CYS A 185 -21.63 16.93 -19.58
C CYS A 185 -21.41 18.45 -19.55
N ARG A 186 -20.83 19.04 -20.60
CA ARG A 186 -20.69 20.51 -20.67
C ARG A 186 -22.04 21.19 -20.85
N ARG A 187 -22.93 20.65 -21.69
CA ARG A 187 -24.30 21.16 -21.87
C ARG A 187 -25.10 21.11 -20.56
N ALA A 188 -25.05 19.97 -19.87
CA ALA A 188 -25.71 19.78 -18.58
C ALA A 188 -25.26 20.79 -17.50
N ARG A 189 -23.95 21.05 -17.38
CA ARG A 189 -23.42 22.06 -16.43
C ARG A 189 -23.99 23.45 -16.69
N VAL A 190 -24.06 23.85 -17.96
CA VAL A 190 -24.63 25.15 -18.36
C VAL A 190 -26.11 25.22 -17.99
N TRP A 191 -26.88 24.20 -18.36
CA TRP A 191 -28.31 24.13 -18.08
C TRP A 191 -28.63 24.18 -16.57
N LEU A 192 -27.95 23.36 -15.75
CA LEU A 192 -28.13 23.35 -14.30
C LEU A 192 -27.80 24.71 -13.67
N LYS A 193 -26.74 25.37 -14.16
CA LYS A 193 -26.34 26.70 -13.71
C LYS A 193 -27.38 27.77 -14.06
N GLU A 194 -27.92 27.75 -15.28
CA GLU A 194 -28.96 28.70 -15.72
C GLU A 194 -30.25 28.56 -14.92
N LYS A 195 -30.60 27.34 -14.50
CA LYS A 195 -31.76 27.06 -13.65
C LYS A 195 -31.51 27.26 -12.15
N ASN A 196 -30.29 27.64 -11.76
CA ASN A 196 -29.87 27.79 -10.37
C ASN A 196 -30.09 26.51 -9.53
N ILE A 197 -29.84 25.35 -10.14
CA ILE A 197 -30.01 24.04 -9.52
C ILE A 197 -28.67 23.60 -8.93
N PRO A 198 -28.56 23.43 -7.59
CA PRO A 198 -27.35 22.91 -6.98
C PRO A 198 -27.21 21.41 -7.28
N TYR A 199 -25.98 20.98 -7.55
CA TYR A 199 -25.67 19.58 -7.81
C TYR A 199 -24.25 19.24 -7.36
N THR A 200 -24.03 17.97 -7.08
CA THR A 200 -22.71 17.39 -6.83
C THR A 200 -22.18 16.79 -8.13
N GLU A 201 -20.95 17.12 -8.51
CA GLU A 201 -20.31 16.57 -9.69
C GLU A 201 -19.30 15.47 -9.32
N VAL A 202 -19.39 14.31 -9.99
CA VAL A 202 -18.44 13.21 -9.82
C VAL A 202 -17.73 12.95 -11.14
N ASP A 203 -16.39 13.09 -11.14
CA ASP A 203 -15.54 12.77 -12.29
C ASP A 203 -15.21 11.28 -12.30
N ILE A 204 -15.90 10.54 -13.18
CA ILE A 204 -15.72 9.09 -13.28
C ILE A 204 -14.42 8.69 -13.98
N THR A 205 -13.64 9.65 -14.52
CA THR A 205 -12.30 9.35 -15.05
C THR A 205 -11.29 9.12 -13.94
N THR A 206 -11.52 9.73 -12.76
CA THR A 206 -10.64 9.62 -11.59
C THR A 206 -11.24 8.78 -10.47
N ASN A 207 -12.55 8.51 -10.52
CA ASN A 207 -13.24 7.64 -9.56
C ASN A 207 -13.71 6.34 -10.26
N LEU A 208 -12.98 5.25 -10.06
CA LEU A 208 -13.28 3.94 -10.67
C LEU A 208 -14.58 3.33 -10.14
N THR A 209 -14.93 3.58 -8.88
CA THR A 209 -16.16 3.06 -8.27
C THR A 209 -17.38 3.74 -8.88
N ALA A 210 -17.33 5.06 -9.07
CA ALA A 210 -18.32 5.82 -9.81
C ALA A 210 -18.43 5.37 -11.27
N ALA A 211 -17.29 5.09 -11.93
CA ALA A 211 -17.29 4.57 -13.30
C ALA A 211 -17.97 3.20 -13.42
N ARG A 212 -17.74 2.30 -12.44
CA ARG A 212 -18.41 0.99 -12.38
C ARG A 212 -19.91 1.15 -12.13
N GLN A 213 -20.31 2.04 -11.22
CA GLN A 213 -21.71 2.31 -10.94
C GLN A 213 -22.44 2.84 -12.18
N VAL A 214 -21.87 3.83 -12.88
CA VAL A 214 -22.44 4.36 -14.12
C VAL A 214 -22.62 3.26 -15.17
N ARG A 215 -21.64 2.36 -15.33
CA ARG A 215 -21.79 1.21 -16.23
C ARG A 215 -22.91 0.27 -15.79
N SER A 216 -23.11 0.08 -14.49
CA SER A 216 -24.18 -0.78 -13.99
C SER A 216 -25.57 -0.21 -14.30
N TRP A 217 -25.74 1.11 -14.27
CA TRP A 217 -26.99 1.76 -14.67
C TRP A 217 -27.18 1.80 -16.19
N GLY A 218 -26.10 1.90 -16.96
CA GLY A 218 -26.12 1.95 -18.42
C GLY A 218 -26.01 0.61 -19.12
N ASP A 219 -26.45 -0.50 -18.52
CA ASP A 219 -26.39 -1.86 -19.09
C ASP A 219 -24.99 -2.26 -19.61
N GLY A 220 -23.94 -1.91 -18.86
CA GLY A 220 -22.55 -2.16 -19.20
C GLY A 220 -21.87 -1.02 -19.97
N TYR A 221 -22.64 -0.07 -20.50
CA TYR A 221 -22.11 1.12 -21.18
C TYR A 221 -21.86 2.26 -20.20
N GLN A 222 -20.73 2.93 -20.37
CA GLN A 222 -20.38 4.10 -19.57
C GLN A 222 -20.98 5.37 -20.18
N ILE A 223 -22.25 5.63 -19.88
CA ILE A 223 -23.02 6.77 -20.41
C ILE A 223 -22.77 8.00 -19.54
N THR A 224 -22.39 9.13 -20.14
CA THR A 224 -22.18 10.39 -19.42
C THR A 224 -22.74 11.58 -20.19
N PRO A 225 -23.41 12.55 -19.53
CA PRO A 225 -23.64 12.59 -18.10
C PRO A 225 -24.67 11.53 -17.67
N THR A 226 -24.51 10.99 -16.47
CA THR A 226 -25.56 10.21 -15.80
C THR A 226 -25.93 10.95 -14.53
N PHE A 227 -27.22 11.09 -14.26
CA PHE A 227 -27.74 11.76 -13.07
C PHE A 227 -28.34 10.75 -12.12
N ASP A 228 -27.99 10.86 -10.84
CA ASP A 228 -28.71 10.25 -9.73
C ASP A 228 -29.43 11.37 -8.98
N ILE A 229 -30.76 11.35 -9.02
CA ILE A 229 -31.62 12.34 -8.37
C ILE A 229 -32.43 11.61 -7.30
N ASP A 230 -31.91 11.61 -6.07
CA ASP A 230 -32.48 10.89 -4.93
C ASP A 230 -32.87 9.42 -5.26
N GLY A 231 -32.00 8.71 -5.98
CA GLY A 231 -32.19 7.32 -6.41
C GLY A 231 -32.91 7.16 -7.76
N THR A 232 -33.38 8.25 -8.37
CA THR A 232 -33.92 8.24 -9.73
C THR A 232 -32.79 8.47 -10.73
N ILE A 233 -32.50 7.45 -11.54
CA ILE A 233 -31.38 7.51 -12.50
C ILE A 233 -31.85 8.02 -13.86
N ILE A 234 -31.16 9.02 -14.40
CA ILE A 234 -31.32 9.51 -15.77
C ILE A 234 -29.99 9.33 -16.50
N LEU A 235 -30.04 8.57 -17.59
CA LEU A 235 -28.89 8.35 -18.46
C LEU A 235 -28.89 9.41 -19.56
N ASP A 236 -27.71 9.96 -19.86
CA ASP A 236 -27.50 11.04 -20.83
C ASP A 236 -28.18 12.37 -20.43
N PHE A 237 -27.88 13.43 -21.18
CA PHE A 237 -28.50 14.75 -20.99
C PHE A 237 -29.86 14.82 -21.70
N ASP A 238 -30.91 14.40 -20.99
CA ASP A 238 -32.32 14.55 -21.38
C ASP A 238 -32.96 15.74 -20.63
N GLU A 239 -33.04 16.89 -21.30
CA GLU A 239 -33.60 18.12 -20.73
C GLU A 239 -35.09 17.99 -20.37
N GLU A 240 -35.88 17.23 -21.11
CA GLU A 240 -37.32 17.06 -20.82
C GLU A 240 -37.52 16.23 -19.56
N ALA A 241 -36.77 15.13 -19.43
CA ALA A 241 -36.79 14.28 -18.25
C ALA A 241 -36.29 15.05 -17.01
N LEU A 242 -35.18 15.77 -17.14
CA LEU A 242 -34.62 16.59 -16.06
C LEU A 242 -35.58 17.69 -15.63
N SER A 243 -36.18 18.43 -16.58
CA SER A 243 -37.16 19.48 -16.28
C SER A 243 -38.37 18.93 -15.53
N ARG A 244 -38.87 17.76 -15.92
CA ARG A 244 -40.01 17.11 -15.28
C ARG A 244 -39.75 16.75 -13.81
N ILE A 245 -38.51 16.42 -13.47
CA ILE A 245 -38.13 15.99 -12.11
C ILE A 245 -37.73 17.19 -11.26
N LEU A 246 -36.98 18.15 -11.81
CA LEU A 246 -36.28 19.19 -11.05
C LEU A 246 -37.01 20.54 -10.98
N LEU A 247 -37.94 20.81 -11.89
CA LEU A 247 -38.59 22.13 -12.03
C LEU A 247 -40.08 22.11 -11.68
N LYS A 248 -40.53 21.13 -10.89
CA LYS A 248 -41.90 21.09 -10.37
C LYS A 248 -42.17 22.17 -9.32
#